data_AF-A0A7C1I5D0-F1
#
_entry.id   AF-A0A7C1I5D0-F1
#
_cell.length_a   1.000
_cell.length_b   1.000
_cell.length_c   1.000
_cell.angle_alpha   90.00
_cell.angle_beta   90.00
_cell.angle_gamma   90.00
#
_symmetry.space_group_name_H-M   'P 1'
#
loop_
_entity.id
_entity.type
_entity.pdbx_description
1 polymer ?
#
loop_
_entity_poly.entity_id
_entity_poly.type
_entity_poly.pdbx_seq_one_letter_code
_entity_poly.pdbx_strand_id
1 'polypeptide(L)'
;MDGSVIDRDLERIRKDLIQQGLTYDPLMDDLLDHVCCMIEVEMESGNTFESSYKKVLSLIEPGSIPKIQHQTLLLLDKKFQHMKNFTYLFGLSFALVTIIGAFFKRMHWPGAGILLTVGIAMVVLVFLPLYF
;
A
#
# COMPACT_ATOMS: atom_id res chain seq x y z
N MET A 1 -9.66 26.86 18.90
CA MET A 1 -10.32 26.14 20.01
C MET A 1 -11.43 25.31 19.38
N ASP A 2 -11.13 24.19 18.70
CA ASP A 2 -12.22 23.37 18.09
C ASP A 2 -11.90 21.86 17.94
N GLY A 3 -10.64 21.42 18.02
CA GLY A 3 -10.31 19.98 17.96
C GLY A 3 -10.98 19.12 19.04
N SER A 4 -11.24 19.68 20.23
CA SER A 4 -11.88 18.94 21.35
C SER A 4 -13.36 18.63 21.16
N VAL A 5 -14.04 19.27 20.19
CA VAL A 5 -15.46 18.99 19.92
C VAL A 5 -15.57 17.71 19.10
N ILE A 6 -14.71 17.56 18.08
CA ILE A 6 -14.72 16.40 17.18
C ILE A 6 -14.25 15.15 17.90
N ASP A 7 -13.28 15.24 18.83
CA ASP A 7 -12.83 14.09 19.62
C ASP A 7 -13.97 13.35 20.35
N ARG A 8 -15.02 14.06 20.77
CA ARG A 8 -16.19 13.44 21.43
C ARG A 8 -17.11 12.71 20.46
N ASP A 9 -17.15 13.16 19.21
CA ASP A 9 -18.00 12.62 18.15
C ASP A 9 -17.22 11.71 17.17
N LEU A 10 -15.91 11.57 17.34
CA LEU A 10 -15.03 10.77 16.49
C LEU A 10 -15.47 9.30 16.45
N GLU A 11 -15.82 8.74 17.62
CA GLU A 11 -16.36 7.39 17.72
C GLU A 11 -17.70 7.22 17.00
N ARG A 12 -18.52 8.29 16.94
CA ARG A 12 -19.77 8.29 16.19
C ARG A 12 -19.50 8.21 14.69
N ILE A 13 -18.57 9.04 14.19
CA ILE A 13 -18.17 9.04 12.79
C ILE A 13 -17.57 7.68 12.39
N ARG A 14 -16.66 7.14 13.21
CA ARG A 14 -16.07 5.80 13.00
C ARG A 14 -17.16 4.73 12.91
N LYS A 15 -18.13 4.74 13.83
CA LYS A 15 -19.22 3.76 13.82
C LYS A 15 -20.09 3.86 12.56
N ASP A 16 -20.39 5.06 12.10
CA ASP A 16 -21.19 5.29 10.89
C ASP A 16 -20.41 4.83 9.63
N LEU A 17 -19.09 5.03 9.58
CA LEU A 17 -18.24 4.51 8.49
C LEU A 17 -18.18 2.97 8.48
N ILE A 18 -18.12 2.33 9.65
CA ILE A 18 -18.21 0.86 9.77
C ILE A 18 -19.58 0.36 9.28
N GLN A 19 -20.67 1.05 9.63
CA GLN A 19 -22.02 0.69 9.17
C GLN A 19 -22.18 0.81 7.65
N GLN A 20 -21.43 1.71 7.00
CA GLN A 20 -21.39 1.84 5.55
C GLN A 20 -20.55 0.74 4.85
N GLY A 21 -19.96 -0.18 5.60
CA GLY A 21 -19.28 -1.37 5.08
C GLY A 21 -17.76 -1.24 4.98
N LEU A 22 -17.15 -0.28 5.68
CA LEU A 22 -15.69 -0.14 5.74
C LEU A 22 -15.12 -1.13 6.76
N THR A 23 -14.30 -2.06 6.28
CA THR A 23 -13.70 -3.14 7.08
C THR A 23 -12.17 -3.17 7.05
N TYR A 24 -11.54 -2.35 6.19
CA TYR A 24 -10.08 -2.28 6.08
C TYR A 24 -9.52 -1.15 6.94
N ASP A 25 -8.88 -1.49 8.06
CA ASP A 25 -8.43 -0.53 9.10
C ASP A 25 -7.51 0.59 8.57
N PRO A 26 -6.50 0.35 7.71
CA PRO A 26 -5.66 1.44 7.20
C PRO A 26 -6.44 2.48 6.40
N LEU A 27 -7.46 2.04 5.64
CA LEU A 27 -8.34 2.95 4.91
C LEU A 27 -9.39 3.60 5.83
N MET A 28 -9.78 2.94 6.92
CA MET A 28 -10.63 3.52 7.96
C MET A 28 -10.00 4.75 8.56
N ASP A 29 -8.74 4.65 8.99
CA ASP A 29 -8.07 5.76 9.65
C ASP A 29 -7.83 6.93 8.68
N ASP A 30 -7.43 6.64 7.43
CA ASP A 30 -7.28 7.66 6.38
C ASP A 30 -8.61 8.38 6.05
N LEU A 31 -9.72 7.63 5.92
CA LEU A 31 -11.03 8.22 5.62
C LEU A 31 -11.59 8.97 6.82
N LEU A 32 -11.39 8.47 8.04
CA LEU A 32 -11.81 9.13 9.27
C LEU A 32 -11.11 10.49 9.41
N ASP A 33 -9.79 10.54 9.21
CA ASP A 33 -9.01 11.78 9.25
C ASP A 33 -9.49 12.78 8.18
N HIS A 34 -9.71 12.29 6.96
CA HIS A 34 -10.22 13.14 5.88
C HIS A 34 -11.63 13.67 6.18
N VAL A 35 -12.52 12.86 6.73
CA VAL A 35 -13.89 13.29 7.09
C VAL A 35 -13.84 14.31 8.22
N CYS A 36 -13.02 14.10 9.24
CA CYS A 36 -12.80 15.06 10.33
C CYS A 36 -12.30 16.40 9.77
N CYS A 37 -11.26 16.40 8.93
CA CYS A 37 -10.73 17.60 8.28
C CYS A 37 -11.81 18.35 7.46
N MET A 38 -12.67 17.65 6.72
CA MET A 38 -13.77 18.28 5.99
C MET A 38 -14.80 18.94 6.91
N ILE A 39 -15.10 18.32 8.06
CA ILE A 39 -16.02 18.89 9.05
C ILE A 39 -15.40 20.12 9.70
N GLU A 40 -14.10 20.10 10.03
CA GLU A 40 -13.37 21.24 10.57
C GLU A 40 -13.42 22.44 9.63
N VAL A 41 -13.15 22.24 8.34
CA VAL A 41 -13.19 23.30 7.32
C VAL A 41 -14.60 23.92 7.22
N GLU A 42 -15.65 23.12 7.30
CA GLU A 42 -17.04 23.62 7.30
C GLU A 42 -17.39 24.36 8.60
N MET A 43 -16.82 23.95 9.74
CA MET A 43 -16.98 24.65 11.03
C MET A 43 -16.24 25.98 11.05
N GLU A 44 -15.06 26.09 10.44
CA GLU A 44 -14.33 27.36 10.27
C GLU A 44 -15.14 28.39 9.46
N SER A 45 -16.04 27.92 8.60
CA SER A 45 -16.96 28.76 7.83
C SER A 45 -18.13 29.31 8.67
N GLY A 46 -18.17 29.01 9.98
CA GLY A 46 -19.17 29.50 10.93
C GLY A 46 -20.38 28.57 11.14
N ASN A 47 -20.33 27.34 10.61
CA ASN A 47 -21.41 26.36 10.77
C ASN A 47 -21.26 25.53 12.05
N THR A 48 -22.37 25.02 12.58
CA THR A 48 -22.35 24.09 13.72
C THR A 48 -21.90 22.70 13.29
N PHE A 49 -21.29 21.94 14.21
CA PHE A 49 -20.84 20.57 13.97
C PHE A 49 -21.93 19.68 13.32
N GLU A 50 -23.16 19.70 13.83
CA GLU A 50 -24.25 18.87 13.31
C GLU A 50 -24.60 19.24 11.86
N SER A 51 -24.58 20.53 11.52
CA SER A 51 -24.85 20.98 10.15
C SER A 51 -23.72 20.61 9.20
N SER A 52 -22.47 20.80 9.64
CA SER A 52 -21.27 20.43 8.88
C SER A 52 -21.21 18.92 8.67
N TYR A 53 -21.49 18.13 9.71
CA TYR A 53 -21.54 16.68 9.68
C TYR A 53 -22.56 16.17 8.66
N LYS A 54 -23.80 16.67 8.73
CA LYS A 54 -24.86 16.28 7.79
C LYS A 54 -24.51 16.63 6.36
N LYS A 55 -23.86 17.78 6.13
CA LYS A 55 -23.40 18.21 4.81
C LYS A 55 -22.32 17.27 4.27
N VAL A 56 -21.28 16.99 5.06
CA VAL A 56 -20.19 16.07 4.68
C VAL A 56 -20.72 14.65 4.44
N LEU A 57 -21.59 14.14 5.31
CA LEU A 57 -22.18 12.81 5.15
C LEU A 57 -23.06 12.72 3.90
N SER A 58 -23.74 13.81 3.51
CA SER A 58 -24.52 13.85 2.26
C SER A 58 -23.67 13.88 0.99
N LEU A 59 -22.39 14.28 1.08
CA LEU A 59 -21.43 14.22 -0.02
C LEU A 59 -20.87 12.80 -0.23
N ILE A 60 -20.90 11.97 0.82
CA ILE A 60 -20.47 10.58 0.75
C ILE A 60 -21.60 9.76 0.13
N GLU A 61 -21.47 9.48 -1.16
CA GLU A 61 -22.48 8.72 -1.90
C GLU A 61 -22.62 7.28 -1.34
N PRO A 62 -23.85 6.77 -1.10
CA PRO A 62 -24.04 5.43 -0.56
C PRO A 62 -23.41 4.37 -1.46
N GLY A 63 -22.46 3.60 -0.93
CA GLY A 63 -21.75 2.55 -1.68
C GLY A 63 -20.44 2.99 -2.36
N SER A 64 -20.05 4.27 -2.25
CA SER A 64 -18.72 4.75 -2.68
C SER A 64 -17.59 4.11 -1.84
N ILE A 65 -17.80 3.98 -0.53
CA ILE A 65 -16.81 3.47 0.42
C ILE A 65 -16.42 2.00 0.13
N PRO A 66 -17.35 1.03 0.00
CA PRO A 66 -16.99 -0.34 -0.38
C PRO A 66 -16.26 -0.45 -1.72
N LYS A 67 -16.58 0.43 -2.68
CA LYS A 67 -15.92 0.46 -4.00
C LYS A 67 -14.46 0.90 -3.89
N ILE A 68 -14.21 1.97 -3.12
CA ILE A 68 -12.84 2.46 -2.86
C ILE A 68 -12.03 1.38 -2.14
N GLN A 69 -12.61 0.74 -1.10
CA GLN A 69 -11.96 -0.36 -0.40
C GLN A 69 -11.62 -1.52 -1.33
N HIS A 70 -12.59 -1.97 -2.13
CA HIS A 70 -12.36 -3.08 -3.05
C HIS A 70 -11.24 -2.76 -4.04
N GLN A 71 -11.21 -1.54 -4.58
CA GLN A 71 -10.17 -1.11 -5.51
C GLN A 71 -8.80 -1.04 -4.83
N THR A 72 -8.72 -0.48 -3.62
CA THR A 72 -7.46 -0.42 -2.84
C THR A 72 -6.92 -1.81 -2.56
N LEU A 73 -7.76 -2.73 -2.07
CA LEU A 73 -7.36 -4.11 -1.80
C LEU A 73 -6.94 -4.85 -3.08
N LEU A 74 -7.69 -4.67 -4.18
CA LEU A 74 -7.36 -5.27 -5.48
C LEU A 74 -6.01 -4.76 -5.99
N LEU A 75 -5.73 -3.47 -5.87
CA LEU A 75 -4.46 -2.89 -6.30
C LEU A 75 -3.30 -3.34 -5.40
N LEU A 76 -3.54 -3.49 -4.09
CA LEU A 76 -2.54 -4.01 -3.16
C LEU A 76 -2.20 -5.47 -3.50
N ASP A 77 -3.21 -6.31 -3.67
CA ASP A 77 -3.03 -7.71 -4.09
C ASP A 77 -2.33 -7.80 -5.44
N LYS A 78 -2.73 -6.97 -6.42
CA LYS A 78 -2.11 -6.94 -7.74
C LYS A 78 -0.63 -6.52 -7.67
N LYS A 79 -0.29 -5.49 -6.88
CA LYS A 79 1.10 -5.09 -6.66
C LYS A 79 1.90 -6.20 -5.99
N PHE A 80 1.34 -6.85 -4.97
CA PHE A 80 1.99 -7.93 -4.27
C PHE A 80 2.23 -9.15 -5.17
N GLN A 81 1.25 -9.51 -6.01
CA GLN A 81 1.41 -10.56 -7.02
C GLN A 81 2.46 -10.19 -8.07
N HIS A 82 2.48 -8.94 -8.52
CA HIS A 82 3.49 -8.48 -9.46
C HIS A 82 4.91 -8.57 -8.86
N MET A 83 5.11 -8.11 -7.62
CA MET A 83 6.40 -8.26 -6.93
C MET A 83 6.80 -9.73 -6.80
N LYS A 84 5.87 -10.61 -6.38
CA LYS A 84 6.12 -12.06 -6.29
C LYS A 84 6.61 -12.64 -7.61
N ASN A 85 5.90 -12.40 -8.71
CA ASN A 85 6.27 -12.95 -10.02
C ASN A 85 7.65 -12.46 -10.48
N PHE A 86 7.95 -11.18 -10.24
CA PHE A 86 9.26 -10.60 -10.53
C PHE A 86 10.36 -11.26 -9.69
N THR A 87 10.16 -11.41 -8.38
CA THR A 87 11.13 -12.05 -7.48
C THR A 87 11.40 -13.50 -7.88
N TYR A 88 10.37 -14.28 -8.23
CA TYR A 88 10.56 -15.66 -8.73
C TYR A 88 11.33 -15.70 -10.05
N LEU A 89 11.00 -14.84 -11.00
CA LEU A 89 11.67 -14.77 -12.30
C LEU A 89 13.15 -14.43 -12.16
N PHE A 90 13.47 -13.38 -11.40
CA PHE A 90 14.85 -12.98 -11.15
C PHE A 90 15.61 -14.03 -10.34
N GLY A 91 15.01 -14.58 -9.28
CA GLY A 91 15.62 -15.62 -8.47
C GLY A 91 16.00 -16.86 -9.28
N LEU A 92 15.10 -17.36 -10.13
CA LEU A 92 15.38 -18.49 -11.02
C LEU A 92 16.47 -18.14 -12.04
N SER A 93 16.41 -16.95 -12.64
CA SER A 93 17.42 -16.50 -13.61
C SER A 93 18.81 -16.45 -12.99
N PHE A 94 18.96 -15.86 -11.80
CA PHE A 94 20.24 -15.79 -11.09
C PHE A 94 20.78 -17.17 -10.69
N ALA A 95 19.90 -18.07 -10.24
CA ALA A 95 20.29 -19.45 -9.92
C ALA A 95 20.85 -20.17 -11.17
N LEU A 96 20.17 -20.06 -12.31
CA LEU A 96 20.62 -20.65 -13.58
C LEU A 96 21.95 -20.06 -14.05
N VAL A 97 22.10 -18.73 -14.02
CA VAL A 97 23.36 -18.05 -14.39
C VAL A 97 24.51 -18.52 -13.49
N THR A 98 24.25 -18.70 -12.19
CA THR A 98 25.27 -19.17 -11.24
C THR A 98 25.70 -20.61 -11.54
N ILE A 99 24.75 -21.50 -11.84
CA ILE A 99 25.04 -22.90 -12.21
C ILE A 99 25.84 -22.97 -13.53
N ILE A 100 25.43 -22.19 -14.53
CA ILE A 100 26.13 -22.12 -15.83
C ILE A 100 27.54 -21.55 -15.65
N GLY A 101 27.69 -20.48 -14.85
CA GLY A 101 28.99 -19.89 -14.51
C GLY A 101 29.92 -20.88 -13.79
N ALA A 102 29.37 -21.70 -12.88
CA ALA A 102 30.13 -22.77 -12.22
C ALA A 102 30.58 -23.85 -13.22
N PHE A 103 29.74 -24.19 -14.21
CA PHE A 103 30.08 -25.12 -15.29
C PHE A 103 31.21 -24.58 -16.18
N PHE A 104 31.14 -23.30 -16.57
CA PHE A 104 32.19 -22.64 -17.36
C PHE A 104 33.52 -22.54 -16.62
N LYS A 105 33.50 -22.37 -15.30
CA LYS A 105 34.71 -22.42 -14.47
C LYS A 105 35.38 -23.79 -14.54
N ARG A 106 34.61 -24.89 -14.63
CA ARG A 106 35.17 -26.24 -14.83
C ARG A 106 35.76 -26.42 -16.23
N MET A 107 35.17 -25.82 -17.26
CA MET A 107 35.68 -25.89 -18.64
C MET A 107 36.94 -25.03 -18.92
N HIS A 108 37.51 -24.33 -17.93
CA HIS A 108 38.71 -23.48 -18.08
C HIS A 108 38.57 -22.36 -19.13
N TRP A 109 37.33 -21.98 -19.46
CA TRP A 109 37.09 -20.92 -20.43
C TRP A 109 37.48 -19.54 -19.86
N PRO A 110 38.20 -18.71 -20.65
CA PRO A 110 38.58 -17.37 -20.23
C PRO A 110 37.33 -16.53 -19.96
N GLY A 111 37.31 -15.79 -18.85
CA GLY A 111 36.17 -14.94 -18.44
C GLY A 111 35.25 -15.53 -17.37
N ALA A 112 35.42 -16.80 -16.97
CA ALA A 112 34.59 -17.44 -15.94
C ALA A 112 34.66 -16.73 -14.57
N GLY A 113 35.82 -16.17 -14.19
CA GLY A 113 35.96 -15.43 -12.93
C GLY A 113 35.13 -14.15 -12.90
N ILE A 114 35.15 -13.37 -13.98
CA ILE A 114 34.41 -12.10 -14.10
C ILE A 114 32.90 -12.37 -14.09
N LEU A 115 32.45 -13.40 -14.80
CA LEU A 115 31.04 -13.79 -14.83
C LEU A 115 30.51 -14.19 -13.45
N LEU A 116 31.34 -14.87 -12.65
CA LEU A 116 30.99 -15.31 -11.29
C LEU A 116 30.94 -14.14 -10.31
N THR A 117 31.89 -13.20 -10.40
CA THR A 117 31.89 -11.98 -9.57
C THR A 117 30.70 -11.08 -9.90
N VAL A 118 30.38 -10.89 -11.18
CA VAL A 118 29.20 -10.10 -11.61
C VAL A 118 27.90 -10.78 -11.18
N GLY A 119 27.81 -12.11 -11.32
CA GLY A 119 26.66 -12.89 -10.86
C GLY A 119 26.41 -12.73 -9.35
N ILE A 120 27.45 -12.88 -8.53
CA ILE A 120 27.36 -12.69 -7.07
C ILE A 120 26.99 -11.24 -6.72
N ALA A 121 27.62 -10.26 -7.38
CA ALA A 121 27.32 -8.85 -7.14
C ALA A 121 25.86 -8.51 -7.45
N MET A 122 25.31 -9.05 -8.54
CA MET A 122 23.90 -8.85 -8.90
C MET A 122 22.95 -9.50 -7.89
N VAL A 123 23.27 -10.68 -7.36
CA VAL A 123 22.45 -11.30 -6.30
C VAL A 123 22.44 -10.42 -5.04
N VAL A 124 23.59 -9.89 -4.64
CA VAL A 124 23.67 -9.05 -3.43
C VAL A 124 23.01 -7.68 -3.64
N LEU A 125 23.22 -7.04 -4.79
CA LEU A 125 22.75 -5.66 -5.03
C LEU A 125 21.34 -5.55 -5.60
N VAL A 126 20.83 -6.59 -6.26
CA VAL A 126 19.52 -6.56 -6.92
C VAL A 126 18.54 -7.49 -6.22
N PHE A 127 18.93 -8.75 -5.99
CA PHE A 127 18.00 -9.73 -5.42
C PHE A 127 17.72 -9.48 -3.92
N LEU A 128 18.73 -9.12 -3.14
CA LEU A 128 18.57 -8.82 -1.71
C LEU A 128 17.59 -7.66 -1.42
N PRO A 129 17.71 -6.46 -2.03
CA PRO A 129 16.75 -5.37 -1.81
C PRO A 129 15.39 -5.57 -2.48
N LEU A 130 15.23 -6.56 -3.35
CA LEU A 130 13.92 -6.97 -3.88
C LEU A 130 13.19 -7.95 -2.96
N TYR A 131 13.92 -8.60 -2.05
CA TYR A 131 13.38 -9.58 -1.11
C TYR A 131 13.00 -8.95 0.24
N PHE A 132 13.78 -7.98 0.70
CA PHE A 132 13.53 -7.19 1.91
C PHE A 132 12.74 -5.92 1.60
#